data_AF-A0A831LPC4-F1
#
_entry.id   AF-A0A831LPC4-F1
#
_cell.length_a   1.000
_cell.length_b   1.000
_cell.length_c   1.000
_cell.angle_alpha   90.00
_cell.angle_beta   90.00
_cell.angle_gamma   90.00
#
_symmetry.space_group_name_H-M   'P 1'
#
loop_
_entity.id
_entity.type
_entity.pdbx_description
1 polymer ?
#
loop_
_entity_poly.entity_id
_entity_poly.type
_entity_poly.pdbx_seq_one_letter_code
_entity_poly.pdbx_strand_id
1 'polypeptide(L)'
;MLAKMTRKLFFILLIFPLFCSAQNTFSEFFLPKSLRFDFLMGGNSGKVSVYPVQLKQEPHWAGSQINLIDIFHYGSYRFRVFDMETDHLIFSKGFSTLFQEWQTTAEAKQMDKTFYQAVIFPFPQKKIRLEIDARQWEGHFLTIFSTEIDPDDYFILREKPHPYEAEVILENGNPEIKVDLVILSEGYTEVEKDKFFSDAKRVTGYLFEEDPFKLEMSKFNVRAVFVPSVDSGTDVPGEEIYRNTAFNSTFYTFDLPRYLTTSDMKSVYDAAAVVPYDHLYL
;
A
#
# COMPACT_ATOMS: atom_id res chain seq x y z
N MET A 1 72.28 -43.80 -17.76
CA MET A 1 71.98 -43.73 -16.30
C MET A 1 71.61 -42.29 -15.99
N LEU A 2 70.62 -42.09 -15.10
CA LEU A 2 69.93 -40.85 -14.72
C LEU A 2 68.76 -40.40 -15.63
N ALA A 3 67.60 -40.96 -15.29
CA ALA A 3 66.28 -40.38 -15.53
C ALA A 3 66.11 -39.09 -14.72
N LYS A 4 65.45 -38.08 -15.30
CA LYS A 4 64.98 -36.88 -14.57
C LYS A 4 63.46 -36.73 -14.74
N MET A 5 62.78 -37.10 -13.65
CA MET A 5 61.52 -36.60 -13.10
C MET A 5 60.63 -35.68 -13.96
N THR A 6 59.49 -36.27 -14.32
CA THR A 6 58.11 -35.75 -14.22
C THR A 6 57.89 -34.40 -13.51
N ARG A 7 57.20 -33.47 -14.20
CA ARG A 7 56.18 -32.58 -13.63
C ARG A 7 55.06 -32.37 -14.65
N LYS A 8 54.07 -33.25 -14.67
CA LYS A 8 52.76 -32.93 -15.26
C LYS A 8 52.02 -32.10 -14.22
N LEU A 9 51.86 -30.80 -14.47
CA LEU A 9 51.03 -29.92 -13.66
C LEU A 9 49.57 -30.28 -13.95
N PHE A 10 48.95 -31.02 -13.03
CA PHE A 10 47.52 -31.33 -13.10
C PHE A 10 46.77 -30.10 -12.57
N PHE A 11 46.25 -29.26 -13.48
CA PHE A 11 45.31 -28.21 -13.12
C PHE A 11 43.94 -28.86 -12.88
N ILE A 12 43.66 -29.24 -11.64
CA ILE A 12 42.29 -29.59 -11.23
C ILE A 12 41.57 -28.26 -11.03
N LEU A 13 40.83 -27.84 -12.05
CA LEU A 13 39.86 -26.76 -11.94
C LEU A 13 38.73 -27.28 -11.03
N LEU A 14 38.77 -26.92 -9.74
CA LEU A 14 37.65 -27.12 -8.83
C LEU A 14 36.53 -26.19 -9.28
N ILE A 15 35.66 -26.69 -10.15
CA ILE A 15 34.35 -26.10 -10.41
C ILE A 15 33.54 -26.34 -9.14
N PHE A 16 33.66 -25.42 -8.17
CA PHE A 16 32.63 -25.27 -7.17
C PHE A 16 31.37 -24.83 -7.91
N PRO A 17 30.27 -25.59 -7.89
CA PRO A 17 29.00 -25.01 -8.27
C PRO A 17 28.73 -23.92 -7.24
N LEU A 18 28.88 -22.66 -7.66
CA LEU A 18 28.17 -21.56 -7.03
C LEU A 18 26.70 -21.89 -7.21
N PHE A 19 26.15 -22.64 -6.25
CA PHE A 19 24.72 -22.60 -5.98
C PHE A 19 24.44 -21.16 -5.58
N CYS A 20 24.18 -20.32 -6.58
CA CYS A 20 23.46 -19.09 -6.37
C CYS A 20 22.05 -19.55 -5.97
N SER A 21 21.87 -19.88 -4.70
CA SER A 21 20.55 -19.85 -4.10
C SER A 21 20.12 -18.40 -4.22
N ALA A 22 19.44 -18.05 -5.30
CA ALA A 22 18.44 -17.01 -5.27
C ALA A 22 17.36 -17.54 -4.32
N GLN A 23 17.65 -17.54 -3.03
CA GLN A 23 16.67 -17.81 -2.00
C GLN A 23 15.65 -16.68 -2.13
N ASN A 24 14.43 -17.05 -2.48
CA ASN A 24 13.31 -16.13 -2.51
C ASN A 24 13.12 -15.58 -1.09
N THR A 25 13.77 -14.45 -0.79
CA THR A 25 13.72 -13.76 0.51
C THR A 25 12.28 -13.54 0.96
N PHE A 26 11.36 -13.34 0.02
CA PHE A 26 9.94 -13.29 0.31
C PHE A 26 9.42 -14.56 1.00
N SER A 27 9.59 -15.73 0.40
CA SER A 27 9.05 -17.00 0.94
C SER A 27 9.71 -17.46 2.23
N GLU A 28 10.83 -16.86 2.63
CA GLU A 28 11.46 -17.10 3.93
C GLU A 28 10.67 -16.41 5.06
N PHE A 29 10.16 -15.21 4.81
CA PHE A 29 9.51 -14.38 5.84
C PHE A 29 8.00 -14.26 5.67
N PHE A 30 7.46 -14.45 4.47
CA PHE A 30 6.12 -14.03 4.10
C PHE A 30 5.33 -15.06 3.30
N LEU A 31 4.01 -14.95 3.41
CA LEU A 31 3.02 -15.64 2.58
C LEU A 31 2.46 -14.66 1.53
N PRO A 32 1.98 -15.15 0.36
CA PRO A 32 1.42 -14.31 -0.71
C PRO A 32 -0.01 -13.82 -0.39
N LYS A 33 -0.15 -13.18 0.77
CA LYS A 33 -1.34 -12.54 1.34
C LYS A 33 -0.87 -11.25 2.01
N SER A 34 -1.77 -10.36 2.39
CA SER A 34 -1.37 -9.13 3.09
C SER A 34 -1.78 -9.16 4.55
N LEU A 35 -0.91 -8.61 5.42
CA LEU A 35 -1.30 -8.11 6.72
C LEU A 35 -1.55 -6.60 6.57
N ARG A 36 -2.75 -6.17 6.94
CA ARG A 36 -3.13 -4.77 7.03
C ARG A 36 -3.22 -4.37 8.49
N PHE A 37 -2.42 -3.39 8.89
CA PHE A 37 -2.44 -2.77 10.21
C PHE A 37 -3.11 -1.41 10.10
N ASP A 38 -4.32 -1.32 10.65
CA ASP A 38 -5.10 -0.10 10.70
C ASP A 38 -4.83 0.66 11.99
N PHE A 39 -4.73 1.98 11.88
CA PHE A 39 -4.49 2.86 13.02
C PHE A 39 -5.07 4.25 12.79
N LEU A 40 -5.33 4.96 13.88
CA LEU A 40 -5.58 6.38 13.85
C LEU A 40 -4.25 7.11 14.01
N MET A 41 -3.89 7.93 13.02
CA MET A 41 -2.84 8.92 13.17
C MET A 41 -3.47 10.19 13.74
N GLY A 42 -3.01 10.63 14.90
CA GLY A 42 -3.62 11.73 15.63
C GLY A 42 -2.65 12.74 16.20
N GLY A 43 -3.16 13.91 16.53
CA GLY A 43 -2.40 15.00 17.13
C GLY A 43 -2.79 16.35 16.53
N ASN A 44 -1.83 17.26 16.47
CA ASN A 44 -1.99 18.67 16.10
C ASN A 44 -0.75 19.18 15.34
N SER A 45 -0.60 20.49 15.18
CA SER A 45 0.51 21.09 14.44
C SER A 45 1.91 20.76 14.98
N GLY A 46 2.04 20.33 16.25
CA GLY A 46 3.33 20.04 16.89
C GLY A 46 3.46 18.62 17.45
N LYS A 47 2.43 17.78 17.35
CA LYS A 47 2.42 16.43 17.92
C LYS A 47 1.84 15.43 16.93
N VAL A 48 2.47 14.26 16.87
CA VAL A 48 1.96 13.08 16.17
C VAL A 48 1.89 11.92 17.15
N SER A 49 0.84 11.13 17.07
CA SER A 49 0.61 9.91 17.85
C SER A 49 -0.08 8.88 16.97
N VAL A 50 0.23 7.61 17.20
CA VAL A 50 -0.34 6.47 16.47
C VAL A 50 -1.14 5.64 17.45
N TYR A 51 -2.40 5.38 17.12
CA TYR A 51 -3.31 4.57 17.93
C TYR A 51 -3.77 3.36 17.13
N PRO A 52 -3.33 2.14 17.47
CA PRO A 52 -3.75 0.92 16.77
C PRO A 52 -5.28 0.76 16.80
N VAL A 53 -5.85 0.29 15.69
CA VAL A 53 -7.29 0.02 15.58
C VAL A 53 -7.56 -1.47 15.38
N GLN A 54 -7.01 -2.06 14.33
CA GLN A 54 -7.25 -3.47 14.01
C GLN A 54 -6.16 -4.05 13.11
N LEU A 55 -6.12 -5.38 13.05
CA LEU A 55 -5.31 -6.16 12.14
C LEU A 55 -6.22 -6.97 11.22
N LYS A 56 -5.95 -6.97 9.92
CA LYS A 56 -6.67 -7.80 8.94
C LYS A 56 -5.70 -8.62 8.10
N GLN A 57 -6.12 -9.83 7.75
CA GLN A 57 -5.48 -10.63 6.71
C GLN A 57 -6.27 -10.46 5.41
N GLU A 58 -5.67 -9.86 4.40
CA GLU A 58 -6.27 -9.72 3.06
C GLU A 58 -5.84 -10.89 2.15
N PRO A 59 -6.70 -11.31 1.20
CA PRO A 59 -6.48 -12.53 0.43
C PRO A 59 -5.32 -12.46 -0.57
N HIS A 60 -4.87 -11.25 -0.93
CA HIS A 60 -3.89 -11.02 -1.98
C HIS A 60 -2.72 -10.17 -1.48
N TRP A 61 -1.52 -10.44 -1.99
CA TRP A 61 -0.39 -9.52 -1.95
C TRP A 61 -0.03 -9.17 -3.40
N ALA A 62 -0.19 -7.91 -3.79
CA ALA A 62 0.13 -7.44 -5.14
C ALA A 62 1.55 -6.86 -5.25
N GLY A 63 2.12 -6.38 -4.14
CA GLY A 63 3.41 -5.73 -4.16
C GLY A 63 4.57 -6.63 -4.54
N SER A 64 5.74 -6.02 -4.71
CA SER A 64 6.94 -6.74 -5.12
C SER A 64 7.29 -7.87 -4.15
N GLN A 65 7.57 -9.06 -4.68
CA GLN A 65 8.19 -10.17 -3.92
C GLN A 65 9.72 -10.16 -4.01
N ILE A 66 10.29 -9.16 -4.67
CA ILE A 66 11.74 -9.05 -4.93
C ILE A 66 12.30 -7.85 -4.17
N ASN A 67 11.72 -6.66 -4.38
CA ASN A 67 12.15 -5.42 -3.74
C ASN A 67 11.33 -5.17 -2.48
N LEU A 68 11.67 -5.88 -1.41
CA LEU A 68 10.96 -5.80 -0.12
C LEU A 68 11.34 -4.55 0.69
N ILE A 69 12.53 -4.00 0.44
CA ILE A 69 13.04 -2.82 1.14
C ILE A 69 13.01 -1.63 0.18
N ASP A 70 12.17 -0.64 0.50
CA ASP A 70 12.15 0.65 -0.19
C ASP A 70 13.48 1.41 -0.01
N ILE A 71 14.25 1.51 -1.09
CA ILE A 71 15.54 2.21 -1.18
C ILE A 71 15.40 3.72 -1.45
N PHE A 72 14.23 4.18 -1.91
CA PHE A 72 14.02 5.59 -2.20
C PHE A 72 13.79 6.38 -0.94
N HIS A 73 13.25 5.71 0.08
CA HIS A 73 12.87 6.32 1.34
C HIS A 73 12.03 7.57 1.08
N TYR A 74 11.00 7.46 0.24
CA TYR A 74 10.09 8.58 -0.03
C TYR A 74 9.01 8.70 1.05
N GLY A 75 8.26 9.80 1.01
CA GLY A 75 7.20 10.08 1.97
C GLY A 75 7.69 10.74 3.26
N SER A 76 6.73 11.31 3.97
CA SER A 76 6.95 11.96 5.27
C SER A 76 6.89 10.98 6.42
N TYR A 77 6.36 9.79 6.18
CA TYR A 77 6.40 8.66 7.07
C TYR A 77 6.95 7.46 6.32
N ARG A 78 7.40 6.46 7.08
CA ARG A 78 7.63 5.12 6.57
C ARG A 78 7.23 4.12 7.62
N PHE A 79 6.99 2.89 7.20
CA PHE A 79 6.91 1.77 8.12
C PHE A 79 7.97 0.73 7.77
N ARG A 80 8.45 0.05 8.80
CA ARG A 80 9.49 -0.97 8.75
C ARG A 80 9.01 -2.20 9.50
N VAL A 81 9.29 -3.37 8.95
CA VAL A 81 8.92 -4.66 9.51
C VAL A 81 10.21 -5.44 9.74
N PHE A 82 10.40 -5.87 10.98
CA PHE A 82 11.57 -6.63 11.41
C PHE A 82 11.17 -8.05 11.81
N ASP A 83 11.96 -9.03 11.41
CA ASP A 83 11.88 -10.37 11.98
C ASP A 83 12.34 -10.32 13.44
N MET A 84 11.52 -10.82 14.37
CA MET A 84 11.83 -10.74 15.80
C MET A 84 12.91 -11.73 16.26
N GLU A 85 13.15 -12.80 15.51
CA GLU A 85 14.17 -13.80 15.87
C GLU A 85 15.59 -13.27 15.60
N THR A 86 15.75 -12.52 14.51
CA THR A 86 17.05 -12.06 14.01
C THR A 86 17.26 -10.55 14.09
N ASP A 87 16.22 -9.77 14.40
CA ASP A 87 16.19 -8.29 14.33
C ASP A 87 16.51 -7.74 12.92
N HIS A 88 16.33 -8.57 11.89
CA HIS A 88 16.59 -8.21 10.50
C HIS A 88 15.41 -7.44 9.91
N LEU A 89 15.68 -6.32 9.23
CA LEU A 89 14.69 -5.60 8.43
C LEU A 89 14.27 -6.45 7.22
N ILE A 90 12.99 -6.83 7.17
CA ILE A 90 12.45 -7.74 6.15
C ILE A 90 11.46 -7.07 5.19
N PHE A 91 10.90 -5.91 5.56
CA PHE A 91 10.08 -5.09 4.67
C PHE A 91 10.09 -3.61 5.07
N SER A 92 10.02 -2.69 4.10
CA SER A 92 9.76 -1.28 4.40
C SER A 92 9.12 -0.54 3.23
N LYS A 93 8.25 0.43 3.52
CA LYS A 93 7.64 1.31 2.52
C LYS A 93 7.39 2.71 3.07
N GLY A 94 7.67 3.73 2.25
CA GLY A 94 7.34 5.13 2.52
C GLY A 94 5.89 5.49 2.22
N PHE A 95 5.35 6.50 2.92
CA PHE A 95 4.01 7.04 2.66
C PHE A 95 3.87 8.49 3.15
N SER A 96 2.83 9.16 2.66
CA SER A 96 2.38 10.48 3.12
C SER A 96 0.89 10.44 3.40
N THR A 97 0.38 11.40 4.17
CA THR A 97 -0.98 11.34 4.71
C THR A 97 -1.68 12.68 4.61
N LEU A 98 -3.01 12.65 4.48
CA LEU A 98 -3.86 13.83 4.60
C LEU A 98 -3.73 14.50 5.98
N PHE A 99 -3.43 13.71 7.03
CA PHE A 99 -3.11 14.23 8.36
C PHE A 99 -1.93 15.21 8.33
N GLN A 100 -0.85 14.86 7.61
CA GLN A 100 0.32 15.74 7.51
C GLN A 100 -0.03 17.08 6.86
N GLU A 101 -0.85 17.07 5.81
CA GLU A 101 -1.32 18.29 5.19
C GLU A 101 -2.17 19.11 6.17
N TRP A 102 -3.10 18.46 6.87
CA TRP A 102 -3.91 19.08 7.90
C TRP A 102 -3.07 19.75 9.00
N GLN A 103 -1.96 19.13 9.43
CA GLN A 103 -1.08 19.68 10.47
C GLN A 103 -0.51 21.08 10.12
N THR A 104 -0.51 21.46 8.85
CA THR A 104 -0.05 22.78 8.39
C THR A 104 -1.14 23.86 8.43
N THR A 105 -2.39 23.49 8.71
CA THR A 105 -3.54 24.40 8.74
C THR A 105 -3.60 25.22 10.03
N ALA A 106 -4.40 26.30 10.02
CA ALA A 106 -4.67 27.09 11.23
C ALA A 106 -5.44 26.30 12.29
N GLU A 107 -6.32 25.38 11.85
CA GLU A 107 -7.12 24.53 12.73
C GLU A 107 -6.26 23.61 13.57
N ALA A 108 -5.21 23.02 12.99
CA ALA A 108 -4.28 22.14 13.70
C ALA A 108 -3.49 22.84 14.81
N LYS A 109 -3.47 24.17 14.87
CA LYS A 109 -2.88 24.92 16.00
C LYS A 109 -3.82 25.04 17.20
N GLN A 110 -5.10 24.73 17.01
CA GLN A 110 -6.16 24.97 17.99
C GLN A 110 -6.77 23.68 18.53
N MET A 111 -6.60 22.55 17.85
CA MET A 111 -7.20 21.29 18.28
C MET A 111 -6.39 20.06 17.85
N ASP A 112 -6.68 18.95 18.53
CA ASP A 112 -6.24 17.62 18.11
C ASP A 112 -7.31 17.00 17.18
N LYS A 113 -6.87 16.32 16.11
CA LYS A 113 -7.71 15.46 15.27
C LYS A 113 -7.08 14.11 15.05
N THR A 114 -7.87 13.16 14.56
CA THR A 114 -7.41 11.85 14.14
C THR A 114 -7.82 11.60 12.69
N PHE A 115 -6.98 10.86 11.97
CA PHE A 115 -7.20 10.44 10.60
C PHE A 115 -6.92 8.94 10.51
N TYR A 116 -7.82 8.21 9.87
CA TYR A 116 -7.66 6.78 9.68
C TYR A 116 -6.56 6.51 8.65
N GLN A 117 -5.65 5.59 8.98
CA GLN A 117 -4.55 5.17 8.14
C GLN A 117 -4.42 3.64 8.19
N ALA A 118 -3.82 3.08 7.15
CA ALA A 118 -3.45 1.68 7.11
C ALA A 118 -2.05 1.54 6.53
N VAL A 119 -1.28 0.61 7.07
CA VAL A 119 -0.08 0.10 6.40
C VAL A 119 -0.32 -1.35 6.03
N ILE A 120 0.01 -1.69 4.79
CA ILE A 120 -0.27 -2.99 4.19
C ILE A 120 1.05 -3.56 3.71
N PHE A 121 1.36 -4.78 4.12
CA PHE A 121 2.60 -5.48 3.79
C PHE A 121 2.36 -6.99 3.69
N PRO A 122 3.31 -7.78 3.15
CA PRO A 122 3.11 -9.21 3.02
C PRO A 122 2.88 -9.88 4.38
N PHE A 123 2.01 -10.88 4.41
CA PHE A 123 1.62 -11.54 5.65
C PHE A 123 2.80 -12.34 6.22
N PRO A 124 3.24 -12.08 7.47
CA PRO A 124 4.44 -12.71 8.02
C PRO A 124 4.20 -14.17 8.43
N GLN A 125 5.24 -15.01 8.31
CA GLN A 125 5.23 -16.41 8.76
C GLN A 125 5.59 -16.57 10.24
N LYS A 126 6.30 -15.58 10.81
CA LYS A 126 6.77 -15.56 12.20
C LYS A 126 6.42 -14.22 12.85
N LYS A 127 6.68 -14.10 14.15
CA LYS A 127 6.51 -12.85 14.89
C LYS A 127 7.36 -11.74 14.30
N ILE A 128 6.77 -10.56 14.15
CA ILE A 128 7.46 -9.38 13.63
C ILE A 128 7.33 -8.19 14.57
N ARG A 129 8.27 -7.25 14.46
CA ARG A 129 8.15 -5.90 15.02
C ARG A 129 7.82 -4.94 13.89
N LEU A 130 6.68 -4.27 13.98
CA LEU A 130 6.28 -3.17 13.10
C LEU A 130 6.69 -1.85 13.75
N GLU A 131 7.44 -1.03 13.02
CA GLU A 131 7.78 0.34 13.40
C GLU A 131 7.20 1.34 12.40
N ILE A 132 6.66 2.44 12.90
CA ILE A 132 6.25 3.59 12.09
C ILE A 132 7.15 4.76 12.47
N ASP A 133 7.80 5.33 11.47
CA ASP A 133 8.69 6.47 11.62
C ASP A 133 8.10 7.72 10.99
N ALA A 134 8.35 8.87 11.61
CA ALA A 134 8.09 10.19 11.05
C ALA A 134 9.39 10.85 10.61
N ARG A 135 9.39 11.44 9.42
CA ARG A 135 10.51 12.23 8.91
C ARG A 135 10.55 13.57 9.64
N GLN A 136 11.74 13.90 10.14
CA GLN A 136 12.04 15.19 10.75
C GLN A 136 12.42 16.21 9.68
N TRP A 137 12.40 17.50 10.04
CA TRP A 137 12.73 18.58 9.11
C TRP A 137 14.14 18.45 8.50
N GLU A 138 15.09 17.91 9.27
CA GLU A 138 16.46 17.64 8.83
C GLU A 138 16.56 16.40 7.92
N GLY A 139 15.43 15.76 7.58
CA GLY A 139 15.33 14.67 6.61
C GLY A 139 15.51 13.26 7.20
N HIS A 140 16.01 13.14 8.43
CA HIS A 140 16.14 11.86 9.13
C HIS A 140 14.80 11.37 9.69
N PHE A 141 14.71 10.06 9.95
CA PHE A 141 13.50 9.44 10.49
C PHE A 141 13.62 9.22 12.00
N LEU A 142 12.52 9.45 12.72
CA LEU A 142 12.35 9.11 14.12
C LEU A 142 11.21 8.11 14.27
N THR A 143 11.44 7.02 14.98
CA THR A 143 10.37 6.05 15.32
C THR A 143 9.40 6.68 16.30
N ILE A 144 8.15 6.80 15.87
CA ILE A 144 7.06 7.38 16.66
C ILE A 144 6.11 6.30 17.21
N PHE A 145 6.21 5.07 16.71
CA PHE A 145 5.42 3.94 17.15
C PHE A 145 6.13 2.61 16.86
N SER A 146 5.97 1.65 17.76
CA SER A 146 6.48 0.29 17.61
C SER A 146 5.50 -0.70 18.24
N THR A 147 5.27 -1.83 17.59
CA THR A 147 4.44 -2.92 18.12
C THR A 147 4.94 -4.28 17.64
N GLU A 148 4.70 -5.31 18.44
CA GLU A 148 4.96 -6.70 18.09
C GLU A 148 3.66 -7.33 17.56
N ILE A 149 3.77 -8.11 16.49
CA ILE A 149 2.63 -8.79 15.86
C ILE A 149 2.94 -10.27 15.76
N ASP A 150 2.06 -11.09 16.35
CA ASP A 150 2.07 -12.54 16.22
C ASP A 150 1.11 -12.96 15.10
N PRO A 151 1.59 -13.56 13.97
CA PRO A 151 0.71 -13.95 12.86
C PRO A 151 -0.36 -14.99 13.24
N ASP A 152 -0.15 -15.69 14.35
CA ASP A 152 -1.09 -16.67 14.89
C ASP A 152 -2.15 -16.04 15.84
N ASP A 153 -2.08 -14.73 16.09
CA ASP A 153 -3.06 -14.02 16.93
C ASP A 153 -4.47 -14.14 16.32
N TYR A 154 -5.41 -14.62 17.15
CA TYR A 154 -6.80 -14.81 16.77
C TYR A 154 -7.58 -13.50 16.63
N PHE A 155 -7.04 -12.36 17.07
CA PHE A 155 -7.59 -11.03 16.83
C PHE A 155 -7.25 -10.47 15.44
N ILE A 156 -6.40 -11.15 14.65
CA ILE A 156 -6.24 -10.83 13.23
C ILE A 156 -7.50 -11.26 12.49
N LEU A 157 -8.25 -10.29 11.96
CA LEU A 157 -9.50 -10.54 11.26
C LEU A 157 -9.22 -11.24 9.92
N ARG A 158 -9.86 -12.39 9.70
CA ARG A 158 -9.72 -13.23 8.49
C ARG A 158 -11.01 -13.31 7.68
N GLU A 159 -11.85 -12.29 7.82
CA GLU A 159 -13.11 -12.17 7.09
C GLU A 159 -12.83 -12.02 5.59
N LYS A 160 -13.71 -12.59 4.76
CA LYS A 160 -13.64 -12.37 3.32
C LYS A 160 -14.04 -10.93 3.02
N PRO A 161 -13.34 -10.23 2.09
CA PRO A 161 -13.80 -8.94 1.61
C PRO A 161 -15.24 -9.02 1.10
N HIS A 162 -15.96 -7.90 1.18
CA HIS A 162 -17.26 -7.81 0.55
C HIS A 162 -17.10 -8.02 -0.96
N PRO A 163 -17.94 -8.86 -1.61
CA PRO A 163 -17.74 -9.26 -2.99
C PRO A 163 -18.22 -8.18 -3.97
N TYR A 164 -17.58 -7.01 -3.94
CA TYR A 164 -17.83 -5.94 -4.92
C TYR A 164 -17.54 -6.42 -6.34
N GLU A 165 -18.33 -5.94 -7.29
CA GLU A 165 -18.15 -6.26 -8.70
C GLU A 165 -16.87 -5.58 -9.21
N ALA A 166 -16.00 -6.33 -9.88
CA ALA A 166 -14.76 -5.82 -10.43
C ALA A 166 -14.63 -6.16 -11.92
N GLU A 167 -14.18 -5.19 -12.72
CA GLU A 167 -13.87 -5.36 -14.14
C GLU A 167 -12.35 -5.24 -14.36
N VAL A 168 -11.80 -6.12 -15.20
CA VAL A 168 -10.42 -6.01 -15.67
C VAL A 168 -10.39 -5.00 -16.82
N ILE A 169 -9.66 -3.90 -16.64
CA ILE A 169 -9.46 -2.87 -17.67
C ILE A 169 -8.20 -3.16 -18.48
N LEU A 170 -7.14 -3.59 -17.80
CA LEU A 170 -5.86 -3.96 -18.40
C LEU A 170 -5.22 -5.08 -17.57
N GLU A 171 -4.74 -6.14 -18.21
CA GLU A 171 -4.01 -7.21 -17.53
C GLU A 171 -2.82 -7.65 -18.38
N ASN A 172 -1.61 -7.42 -17.85
CA ASN A 172 -0.35 -7.72 -18.53
C ASN A 172 0.47 -8.81 -17.84
N GLY A 173 -0.05 -9.40 -16.75
CA GLY A 173 0.56 -10.55 -16.08
C GLY A 173 0.20 -10.65 -14.60
N ASN A 174 0.90 -11.52 -13.89
CA ASN A 174 0.67 -11.75 -12.46
C ASN A 174 0.97 -10.48 -11.63
N PRO A 175 0.16 -10.19 -10.59
CA PRO A 175 0.33 -9.00 -9.76
C PRO A 175 1.73 -8.84 -9.17
N GLU A 176 2.35 -9.96 -8.76
CA GLU A 176 3.67 -10.02 -8.12
C GLU A 176 4.82 -9.41 -8.94
N ILE A 177 4.62 -9.24 -10.24
CA ILE A 177 5.60 -8.70 -11.20
C ILE A 177 5.05 -7.51 -12.01
N LYS A 178 3.91 -6.95 -11.60
CA LYS A 178 3.26 -5.79 -12.21
C LYS A 178 3.01 -4.73 -11.15
N VAL A 179 2.60 -3.56 -11.61
CA VAL A 179 2.00 -2.53 -10.78
C VAL A 179 0.50 -2.68 -10.89
N ASP A 180 -0.18 -2.99 -9.78
CA ASP A 180 -1.63 -3.18 -9.78
C ASP A 180 -2.33 -1.89 -9.32
N LEU A 181 -2.90 -1.17 -10.29
CA LEU A 181 -3.72 0.01 -10.06
C LEU A 181 -5.19 -0.38 -9.96
N VAL A 182 -5.85 0.02 -8.87
CA VAL A 182 -7.28 -0.21 -8.67
C VAL A 182 -8.03 1.11 -8.66
N ILE A 183 -9.04 1.21 -9.52
CA ILE A 183 -9.97 2.33 -9.60
C ILE A 183 -11.22 1.94 -8.81
N LEU A 184 -11.60 2.72 -7.79
CA LEU A 184 -12.80 2.50 -6.98
C LEU A 184 -13.86 3.53 -7.35
N SER A 185 -15.14 3.14 -7.40
CA SER A 185 -16.21 4.10 -7.66
C SER A 185 -16.58 4.89 -6.40
N GLU A 186 -16.64 6.21 -6.50
CA GLU A 186 -17.20 7.10 -5.48
C GLU A 186 -18.30 7.98 -6.08
N GLY A 187 -19.46 7.99 -5.43
CA GLY A 187 -20.58 8.83 -5.89
C GLY A 187 -21.35 8.30 -7.11
N TYR A 188 -21.20 7.01 -7.43
CA TYR A 188 -21.96 6.33 -8.49
C TYR A 188 -23.00 5.41 -7.86
N THR A 189 -24.27 5.61 -8.19
CA THR A 189 -25.36 4.71 -7.79
C THR A 189 -25.37 3.43 -8.63
N GLU A 190 -26.17 2.43 -8.22
CA GLU A 190 -26.32 1.16 -8.95
C GLU A 190 -26.68 1.36 -10.43
N VAL A 191 -27.54 2.35 -10.75
CA VAL A 191 -27.95 2.65 -12.13
C VAL A 191 -26.87 3.36 -12.95
N GLU A 192 -25.82 3.85 -12.29
CA GLU A 192 -24.66 4.53 -12.90
C GLU A 192 -23.44 3.61 -13.02
N LYS A 193 -23.58 2.31 -12.72
CA LYS A 193 -22.48 1.33 -12.79
C LYS A 193 -21.78 1.30 -14.14
N ASP A 194 -22.54 1.24 -15.23
CA ASP A 194 -21.97 1.21 -16.59
C ASP A 194 -21.22 2.52 -16.91
N LYS A 195 -21.69 3.65 -16.36
CA LYS A 195 -20.99 4.92 -16.48
C LYS A 195 -19.67 4.88 -15.72
N PHE A 196 -19.63 4.35 -14.50
CA PHE A 196 -18.39 4.18 -13.74
C PHE A 196 -17.36 3.38 -14.52
N PHE A 197 -17.72 2.20 -15.02
CA PHE A 197 -16.78 1.37 -15.78
C PHE A 197 -16.30 2.07 -17.08
N SER A 198 -17.17 2.82 -17.75
CA SER A 198 -16.78 3.67 -18.88
C SER A 198 -15.78 4.76 -18.46
N ASP A 199 -16.00 5.39 -17.32
CA ASP A 199 -15.11 6.44 -16.79
C ASP A 199 -13.76 5.87 -16.35
N ALA A 200 -13.74 4.68 -15.74
CA ALA A 200 -12.54 3.93 -15.38
C ALA A 200 -11.69 3.58 -16.62
N LYS A 201 -12.33 3.12 -17.71
CA LYS A 201 -11.65 2.89 -19.00
C LYS A 201 -11.07 4.17 -19.57
N ARG A 202 -11.82 5.27 -19.50
CA ARG A 202 -11.38 6.57 -20.02
C ARG A 202 -10.18 7.12 -19.26
N VAL A 203 -10.21 7.13 -17.92
CA VAL A 203 -9.07 7.63 -17.12
C VAL A 203 -7.83 6.75 -17.29
N THR A 204 -8.02 5.43 -17.41
CA THR A 204 -6.93 4.50 -17.75
C THR A 204 -6.31 4.83 -19.10
N GLY A 205 -7.15 5.15 -20.11
CA GLY A 205 -6.69 5.63 -21.41
C GLY A 205 -5.81 6.87 -21.30
N TYR A 206 -6.27 7.90 -20.58
CA TYR A 206 -5.50 9.13 -20.39
C TYR A 206 -4.15 8.89 -19.68
N LEU A 207 -4.11 8.02 -18.67
CA LEU A 207 -2.86 7.66 -18.00
C LEU A 207 -1.82 7.10 -18.99
N PHE A 208 -2.25 6.21 -19.89
CA PHE A 208 -1.35 5.55 -20.86
C PHE A 208 -1.16 6.31 -22.18
N GLU A 209 -1.68 7.53 -22.27
CA GLU A 209 -1.32 8.48 -23.34
C GLU A 209 -0.03 9.25 -23.01
N GLU A 210 0.33 9.35 -21.73
CA GLU A 210 1.44 10.15 -21.23
C GLU A 210 2.72 9.31 -20.99
N ASP A 211 3.87 9.83 -21.39
CA ASP A 211 5.17 9.24 -21.03
C ASP A 211 5.53 9.57 -19.56
N PRO A 212 6.15 8.65 -18.80
CA PRO A 212 6.63 7.32 -19.23
C PRO A 212 5.59 6.19 -19.13
N PHE A 213 4.37 6.45 -18.65
CA PHE A 213 3.35 5.41 -18.45
C PHE A 213 3.00 4.68 -19.74
N LYS A 214 2.89 5.41 -20.86
CA LYS A 214 2.67 4.85 -22.20
C LYS A 214 3.74 3.81 -22.57
N LEU A 215 5.02 4.14 -22.39
CA LEU A 215 6.14 3.22 -22.68
C LEU A 215 6.15 2.02 -21.75
N GLU A 216 5.74 2.22 -20.49
CA GLU A 216 5.74 1.18 -19.46
C GLU A 216 4.37 0.50 -19.28
N MET A 217 3.40 0.70 -20.18
CA MET A 217 2.04 0.17 -20.04
C MET A 217 2.01 -1.33 -19.77
N SER A 218 2.93 -2.08 -20.39
CA SER A 218 3.09 -3.53 -20.18
C SER A 218 3.49 -3.95 -18.74
N LYS A 219 3.86 -3.00 -17.88
CA LYS A 219 4.20 -3.20 -16.47
C LYS A 219 2.98 -3.07 -15.55
N PHE A 220 1.83 -2.62 -16.04
CA PHE A 220 0.66 -2.36 -15.22
C PHE A 220 -0.42 -3.41 -15.41
N ASN A 221 -1.15 -3.66 -14.33
CA ASN A 221 -2.51 -4.18 -14.35
C ASN A 221 -3.45 -3.08 -13.86
N VAL A 222 -4.65 -2.98 -14.44
CA VAL A 222 -5.68 -2.04 -14.02
C VAL A 222 -7.00 -2.76 -13.84
N ARG A 223 -7.59 -2.64 -12.64
CA ARG A 223 -8.92 -3.17 -12.32
C ARG A 223 -9.80 -2.03 -11.82
N ALA A 224 -11.07 -2.09 -12.16
CA ALA A 224 -12.08 -1.17 -11.66
C ALA A 224 -13.02 -1.92 -10.72
N VAL A 225 -13.25 -1.44 -9.51
CA VAL A 225 -14.14 -2.05 -8.51
C VAL A 225 -15.32 -1.11 -8.28
N PHE A 226 -16.51 -1.62 -8.56
CA PHE A 226 -17.75 -0.88 -8.37
C PHE A 226 -18.26 -1.08 -6.93
N VAL A 227 -18.27 0.02 -6.21
CA VAL A 227 -18.83 0.19 -4.86
C VAL A 227 -20.01 1.16 -4.95
N PRO A 228 -21.26 0.68 -4.84
CA PRO A 228 -22.43 1.51 -5.06
C PRO A 228 -22.60 2.54 -3.95
N SER A 229 -22.78 3.80 -4.33
CA SER A 229 -23.29 4.86 -3.45
C SER A 229 -24.82 4.83 -3.38
N VAL A 230 -25.37 5.34 -2.28
CA VAL A 230 -26.82 5.57 -2.18
C VAL A 230 -27.23 6.76 -3.06
N ASP A 231 -26.45 7.84 -2.99
CA ASP A 231 -26.67 9.06 -3.78
C ASP A 231 -25.61 9.23 -4.88
N SER A 232 -26.02 9.86 -5.98
CA SER A 232 -25.11 10.30 -7.05
C SER A 232 -24.39 11.59 -6.65
N GLY A 233 -23.09 11.68 -6.95
CA GLY A 233 -22.23 12.83 -6.65
C GLY A 233 -21.49 12.70 -5.31
N THR A 234 -21.20 13.83 -4.67
CA THR A 234 -20.40 13.93 -3.43
C THR A 234 -20.87 15.13 -2.61
N ASP A 235 -20.42 15.22 -1.36
CA ASP A 235 -20.65 16.40 -0.51
C ASP A 235 -20.00 17.67 -1.09
N VAL A 236 -20.75 18.77 -1.05
CA VAL A 236 -20.28 20.14 -1.33
C VAL A 236 -20.75 21.05 -0.19
N PRO A 237 -20.09 21.02 0.99
CA PRO A 237 -20.62 21.68 2.19
C PRO A 237 -20.80 23.20 2.05
N GLY A 238 -19.93 23.87 1.29
CA GLY A 238 -20.08 25.32 1.02
C GLY A 238 -21.28 25.69 0.14
N GLU A 239 -21.95 24.70 -0.47
CA GLU A 239 -23.22 24.84 -1.19
C GLU A 239 -24.38 24.14 -0.46
N GLU A 240 -24.17 23.68 0.78
CA GLU A 240 -25.14 22.93 1.58
C GLU A 240 -25.62 21.62 0.93
N ILE A 241 -24.79 21.00 0.08
CA ILE A 241 -25.07 19.71 -0.56
C ILE A 241 -24.41 18.59 0.24
N TYR A 242 -25.20 17.62 0.66
CA TYR A 242 -24.74 16.43 1.39
C TYR A 242 -25.33 15.16 0.76
N ARG A 243 -24.50 14.15 0.52
CA ARG A 243 -24.76 12.92 -0.23
C ARG A 243 -24.29 11.72 0.56
N ASN A 244 -25.10 10.67 0.59
CA ASN A 244 -24.72 9.39 1.19
C ASN A 244 -23.97 8.54 0.15
N THR A 245 -22.65 8.60 0.20
CA THR A 245 -21.77 7.95 -0.78
C THR A 245 -20.92 6.85 -0.16
N ALA A 246 -20.38 5.97 -1.01
CA ALA A 246 -19.60 4.80 -0.62
C ALA A 246 -18.41 5.13 0.30
N PHE A 247 -17.69 6.22 0.02
CA PHE A 247 -16.49 6.60 0.75
C PHE A 247 -16.57 7.99 1.38
N ASN A 248 -17.76 8.60 1.45
CA ASN A 248 -17.96 9.89 2.14
C ASN A 248 -16.97 10.97 1.68
N SER A 249 -16.70 11.06 0.38
CA SER A 249 -15.85 12.12 -0.14
C SER A 249 -16.54 13.48 -0.01
N THR A 250 -15.73 14.52 0.15
CA THR A 250 -16.24 15.88 0.39
C THR A 250 -15.32 16.95 -0.17
N PHE A 251 -15.90 17.91 -0.90
CA PHE A 251 -15.22 19.16 -1.22
C PHE A 251 -14.98 19.99 0.06
N TYR A 252 -14.31 21.13 -0.06
CA TYR A 252 -14.02 22.00 1.10
C TYR A 252 -13.12 21.35 2.16
N THR A 253 -12.32 20.35 1.78
CA THR A 253 -11.29 19.82 2.68
C THR A 253 -10.35 20.96 3.08
N PHE A 254 -10.19 21.17 4.40
CA PHE A 254 -9.42 22.29 4.98
C PHE A 254 -9.91 23.68 4.57
N ASP A 255 -11.21 23.83 4.31
CA ASP A 255 -11.86 25.07 3.87
C ASP A 255 -11.36 25.56 2.49
N LEU A 256 -10.89 24.62 1.65
CA LEU A 256 -10.49 24.88 0.26
C LEU A 256 -11.58 24.40 -0.70
N PRO A 257 -12.30 25.30 -1.41
CA PRO A 257 -13.51 24.93 -2.15
C PRO A 257 -13.35 23.78 -3.15
N ARG A 258 -12.17 23.65 -3.77
CA ARG A 258 -11.90 22.62 -4.79
C ARG A 258 -11.19 21.39 -4.26
N TYR A 259 -10.87 21.33 -2.96
CA TYR A 259 -10.13 20.19 -2.43
C TYR A 259 -11.11 19.08 -2.03
N LEU A 260 -11.26 18.10 -2.91
CA LEU A 260 -12.07 16.90 -2.72
C LEU A 260 -11.21 15.77 -2.16
N THR A 261 -11.53 15.32 -0.95
CA THR A 261 -10.84 14.20 -0.30
C THR A 261 -11.85 13.28 0.39
N THR A 262 -11.39 12.13 0.87
CA THR A 262 -12.12 11.30 1.83
C THR A 262 -11.26 11.07 3.07
N SER A 263 -11.92 11.02 4.23
CA SER A 263 -11.30 10.55 5.48
C SER A 263 -11.77 9.14 5.88
N ASP A 264 -12.71 8.55 5.14
CA ASP A 264 -13.22 7.19 5.35
C ASP A 264 -12.31 6.15 4.68
N MET A 265 -11.03 6.19 5.05
CA MET A 265 -10.02 5.32 4.48
C MET A 265 -10.25 3.84 4.81
N LYS A 266 -10.95 3.54 5.90
CA LYS A 266 -11.29 2.14 6.25
C LYS A 266 -12.12 1.51 5.14
N SER A 267 -13.20 2.18 4.71
CA SER A 267 -14.08 1.70 3.64
C SER A 267 -13.35 1.58 2.31
N VAL A 268 -12.48 2.53 1.98
CA VAL A 268 -11.62 2.50 0.79
C VAL A 268 -10.76 1.24 0.74
N TYR A 269 -10.00 0.95 1.81
CA TYR A 269 -9.15 -0.23 1.86
C TYR A 269 -9.97 -1.54 1.91
N ASP A 270 -11.10 -1.56 2.63
CA ASP A 270 -11.98 -2.72 2.68
C ASP A 270 -12.56 -3.08 1.30
N ALA A 271 -12.88 -2.07 0.47
CA ALA A 271 -13.31 -2.26 -0.90
C ALA A 271 -12.18 -2.74 -1.81
N ALA A 272 -10.99 -2.15 -1.70
CA ALA A 272 -9.82 -2.51 -2.51
C ALA A 272 -9.39 -3.99 -2.32
N ALA A 273 -9.57 -4.53 -1.11
CA ALA A 273 -9.15 -5.89 -0.75
C ALA A 273 -9.80 -7.02 -1.58
N VAL A 274 -10.84 -6.73 -2.38
CA VAL A 274 -11.48 -7.71 -3.29
C VAL A 274 -10.59 -8.13 -4.46
N VAL A 275 -9.58 -7.34 -4.80
CA VAL A 275 -8.61 -7.61 -5.87
C VAL A 275 -7.17 -7.35 -5.38
N PRO A 276 -6.13 -7.85 -6.07
CA PRO A 276 -4.75 -7.41 -5.82
C PRO A 276 -4.58 -5.91 -6.13
N TYR A 277 -3.95 -5.15 -5.24
CA TYR A 277 -3.68 -3.71 -5.41
C TYR A 277 -2.35 -3.24 -4.82
N ASP A 278 -1.68 -2.32 -5.51
CA ASP A 278 -0.56 -1.52 -5.04
C ASP A 278 -0.94 -0.05 -4.82
N HIS A 279 -1.76 0.46 -5.73
CA HIS A 279 -2.17 1.86 -5.82
C HIS A 279 -3.68 1.95 -6.00
N LEU A 280 -4.29 2.95 -5.35
CA LEU A 280 -5.72 3.22 -5.42
C LEU A 280 -5.95 4.55 -6.14
N TYR A 281 -6.95 4.57 -6.99
CA TYR A 281 -7.52 5.74 -7.63
C TYR A 281 -9.01 5.77 -7.30
N LEU A 282 -9.54 6.90 -6.88
CA LEU A 282 -10.98 7.13 -6.66
C LEU A 282 -11.47 8.11 -7.73
#